data_AF-A0A397SGG2-F1
#
_entry.id   AF-A0A397SGG2-F1
#
_cell.length_a   1.000
_cell.length_b   1.000
_cell.length_c   1.000
_cell.angle_alpha   90.00
_cell.angle_beta   90.00
_cell.angle_gamma   90.00
#
_symmetry.space_group_name_H-M   'P 1'
#
loop_
_entity.id
_entity.type
_entity.pdbx_description
1 polymer ?
#
loop_
_entity_poly.entity_id
_entity_poly.type
_entity_poly.pdbx_seq_one_letter_code
_entity_poly.pdbx_strand_id
1 'polypeptide(L)'
;MTFTYFPRSVLSTSIARKLLSRADASKKPRGPPSGTPGATNYNITDTRYEVIKRILYETPKPELPQFTEEDLERHETIERAWQLYLRNKREVKCREMEAKYRMLNEANIKLEQISKSLFVSAQLGNKTVLFPGQLKIPTETPPLNGWNYDYIPSSKPDQSQKKESNKQEEA
;
A
#
# COMPACT_ATOMS: atom_id res chain seq x y z
N MET A 1 -10.53 -29.84 -24.47
CA MET A 1 -9.75 -28.59 -24.48
C MET A 1 -9.22 -28.37 -23.08
N THR A 2 -7.89 -28.33 -22.90
CA THR A 2 -7.26 -28.29 -21.57
C THR A 2 -7.20 -26.85 -21.07
N PHE A 3 -7.94 -26.54 -20.00
CA PHE A 3 -7.88 -25.25 -19.33
C PHE A 3 -6.54 -25.09 -18.59
N THR A 4 -5.64 -24.27 -19.12
CA THR A 4 -4.40 -23.89 -18.44
C THR A 4 -4.72 -22.81 -17.40
N TYR A 5 -4.93 -23.23 -16.16
CA TYR A 5 -5.06 -22.35 -15.00
C TYR A 5 -3.69 -21.68 -14.74
N PHE A 6 -3.59 -20.36 -14.93
CA PHE A 6 -2.39 -19.62 -14.55
C PHE A 6 -2.32 -19.54 -13.01
N PRO A 7 -1.29 -20.10 -12.34
CA PRO A 7 -1.17 -20.03 -10.90
C PRO A 7 -0.87 -18.59 -10.48
N ARG A 8 -1.72 -18.01 -9.61
CA ARG A 8 -1.37 -16.82 -8.83
C ARG A 8 -0.10 -17.12 -8.04
N SER A 9 0.89 -16.25 -8.15
CA SER A 9 2.15 -16.33 -7.41
C SER A 9 1.89 -16.38 -5.89
N VAL A 10 2.26 -17.49 -5.26
CA VAL A 10 2.32 -17.64 -3.80
C VAL A 10 3.63 -17.04 -3.28
N LEU A 11 3.59 -15.79 -2.82
CA LEU A 11 4.69 -15.25 -2.02
C LEU A 11 4.72 -15.99 -0.68
N SER A 12 5.81 -16.73 -0.49
CA SER A 12 6.14 -17.57 0.65
C SER A 12 6.28 -16.76 1.94
N THR A 13 5.34 -16.93 2.88
CA THR A 13 5.43 -16.39 4.24
C THR A 13 6.06 -17.41 5.20
N SER A 14 7.17 -18.05 4.82
CA SER A 14 7.81 -19.11 5.63
C SER A 14 9.04 -18.68 6.44
N ILE A 15 9.53 -17.45 6.28
CA ILE A 15 10.78 -17.01 6.93
C ILE A 15 10.56 -16.45 8.35
N ALA A 16 9.34 -16.07 8.73
CA ALA A 16 9.07 -15.38 10.00
C ALA A 16 8.85 -16.29 11.23
N ARG A 17 9.10 -17.61 11.18
CA ARG A 17 8.83 -18.52 12.32
C ARG A 17 10.04 -19.15 13.01
N LYS A 18 11.28 -18.83 12.61
CA LYS A 18 12.48 -19.54 13.13
C LYS A 18 13.29 -18.80 14.21
N LEU A 19 12.83 -17.67 14.75
CA LEU A 19 13.63 -16.87 15.70
C LEU A 19 13.01 -16.68 17.10
N LEU A 20 12.24 -17.64 17.62
CA LEU A 20 11.85 -17.64 19.04
C LEU A 20 11.78 -19.07 19.61
N SER A 21 12.93 -19.68 19.91
CA SER A 21 12.97 -20.77 20.91
C SER A 21 14.39 -20.98 21.42
N ARG A 22 14.80 -20.18 22.41
CA ARG A 22 15.82 -20.59 23.37
C ARG A 22 15.28 -20.27 24.75
N ALA A 23 14.68 -21.26 25.39
CA ALA A 23 14.15 -21.17 26.75
C ALA A 23 14.70 -22.34 27.57
N ASP A 24 15.30 -22.02 28.72
CA ASP A 24 15.82 -22.96 29.71
C ASP A 24 14.73 -23.91 30.21
N ALA A 25 14.98 -25.22 30.13
CA ALA A 25 14.02 -26.28 30.46
C ALA A 25 13.80 -26.52 31.98
N SER A 26 14.42 -25.73 32.88
CA SER A 26 14.35 -25.95 34.33
C SER A 26 13.31 -25.09 35.07
N LYS A 27 12.59 -24.21 34.36
CA LYS A 27 11.53 -23.38 34.96
C LYS A 27 10.18 -23.76 34.36
N LYS A 28 9.24 -24.21 35.20
CA LYS A 28 7.81 -24.31 34.81
C LYS A 28 7.39 -22.98 34.16
N PRO A 29 6.68 -23.00 33.03
CA PRO A 29 6.26 -21.78 32.36
C PRO A 29 5.42 -20.94 33.33
N ARG A 30 5.93 -19.77 33.73
CA ARG A 30 5.13 -18.81 34.48
C ARG A 30 4.08 -18.27 33.52
N GLY A 31 2.81 -18.48 33.85
CA GLY A 31 1.71 -17.83 33.15
C GLY A 31 1.86 -16.31 33.15
N PRO A 32 1.21 -15.62 32.21
CA PRO A 32 1.26 -14.16 32.16
C PRO A 32 0.79 -13.55 33.49
N PRO A 33 1.43 -12.48 33.99
CA PRO A 33 1.04 -11.83 35.23
C PRO A 33 -0.39 -11.27 35.10
N SER A 34 -1.19 -11.51 36.14
CA SER A 34 -2.54 -10.96 36.31
C SER A 34 -2.50 -9.43 36.21
N GLY A 35 -2.82 -8.89 35.04
CA GLY A 35 -2.83 -7.44 34.80
C GLY A 35 -2.53 -7.01 33.36
N THR A 36 -2.08 -7.91 32.48
CA THR A 36 -1.97 -7.59 31.05
C THR A 36 -3.38 -7.48 30.43
N PRO A 37 -3.78 -6.32 29.87
CA PRO A 37 -5.03 -6.23 29.12
C PRO A 37 -4.93 -7.15 27.89
N GLY A 38 -5.73 -8.23 27.90
CA GLY A 38 -5.67 -9.30 26.91
C GLY A 38 -5.20 -10.66 27.43
N ALA A 39 -4.72 -10.75 28.68
CA ALA A 39 -4.40 -12.02 29.36
C ALA A 39 -5.56 -12.54 30.22
N THR A 40 -6.80 -12.22 29.85
CA THR A 40 -7.98 -12.82 30.47
C THR A 40 -8.15 -14.22 29.91
N ASN A 41 -8.36 -15.18 30.80
CA ASN A 41 -8.75 -16.57 30.54
C ASN A 41 -9.53 -16.70 29.23
N TYR A 42 -9.21 -17.73 28.44
CA TYR A 42 -10.10 -18.23 27.38
C TYR A 42 -11.40 -18.69 28.06
N ASN A 43 -12.24 -17.74 28.48
CA ASN A 43 -13.59 -17.98 28.89
C ASN A 43 -14.29 -18.39 27.62
N ILE A 44 -14.31 -19.70 27.39
CA ILE A 44 -15.05 -20.42 26.36
C ILE A 44 -16.56 -20.12 26.41
N THR A 45 -16.99 -19.33 27.40
CA THR A 45 -18.32 -18.78 27.62
C THR A 45 -18.50 -17.35 27.08
N ASP A 46 -17.46 -16.72 26.51
CA ASP A 46 -17.57 -15.39 25.91
C ASP A 46 -18.41 -15.48 24.63
N THR A 47 -19.60 -14.88 24.64
CA THR A 47 -20.49 -14.77 23.47
C THR A 47 -19.78 -14.20 22.23
N ARG A 48 -18.76 -13.35 22.40
CA ARG A 48 -17.95 -12.84 21.28
C ARG A 48 -17.17 -13.96 20.60
N TYR A 49 -16.68 -14.94 21.34
CA TYR A 49 -15.97 -16.09 20.78
C TYR A 49 -16.91 -16.92 19.90
N GLU A 50 -18.13 -17.22 20.38
CA GLU A 50 -19.13 -17.93 19.58
C GLU A 50 -19.61 -17.14 18.36
N VAL A 51 -19.77 -15.80 18.48
CA VAL A 51 -20.11 -14.94 17.32
C VAL A 51 -18.99 -14.92 16.29
N ILE A 52 -17.72 -14.76 16.71
CA ILE A 52 -16.56 -14.79 15.82
C ILE A 52 -16.44 -16.16 15.15
N LYS A 53 -16.60 -17.25 15.92
CA LYS A 53 -16.58 -18.62 15.42
C LYS A 53 -17.71 -18.85 14.41
N ARG A 54 -18.91 -18.35 14.68
CA ARG A 54 -20.05 -18.42 13.76
C ARG A 54 -19.78 -17.68 12.46
N ILE A 55 -19.28 -16.45 12.53
CA ILE A 55 -18.95 -15.65 11.35
C ILE A 55 -17.86 -16.33 10.50
N LEU A 56 -16.78 -16.81 11.14
CA LEU A 56 -15.62 -17.36 10.43
C LEU A 56 -15.83 -18.76 9.87
N TYR A 57 -16.58 -19.60 10.58
CA TYR A 57 -16.63 -21.03 10.29
C TYR A 57 -18.04 -21.57 10.00
N GLU A 58 -19.08 -21.01 10.62
CA GLU A 58 -20.44 -21.51 10.51
C GLU A 58 -21.29 -20.77 9.47
N THR A 59 -20.79 -19.66 8.89
CA THR A 59 -21.43 -19.01 7.74
C THR A 59 -21.47 -20.02 6.60
N PRO A 60 -22.67 -20.54 6.23
CA PRO A 60 -22.76 -21.56 5.20
C PRO A 60 -22.22 -20.98 3.90
N LYS A 61 -21.30 -21.70 3.24
CA LYS A 61 -20.83 -21.30 1.92
C LYS A 61 -22.02 -21.41 0.97
N PRO A 62 -22.41 -20.32 0.28
CA PRO A 62 -23.52 -20.40 -0.65
C PRO A 62 -23.18 -21.43 -1.74
N GLU A 63 -24.15 -22.28 -2.07
CA GLU A 63 -24.02 -23.16 -3.23
C GLU A 63 -23.93 -22.30 -4.50
N LEU A 64 -23.00 -22.66 -5.38
CA LEU A 64 -22.81 -21.91 -6.62
C LEU A 64 -23.99 -22.16 -7.57
N PRO A 65 -24.52 -21.12 -8.25
CA PRO A 65 -25.52 -21.31 -9.29
C PRO A 65 -24.98 -22.26 -10.37
N GLN A 66 -25.78 -23.24 -10.78
CA GLN A 66 -25.46 -24.07 -11.94
C GLN A 66 -25.76 -23.24 -13.19
N PHE A 67 -24.73 -22.93 -13.97
CA PHE A 67 -24.88 -22.20 -15.22
C PHE A 67 -25.30 -23.15 -16.34
N THR A 68 -26.21 -22.70 -17.20
CA THR A 68 -26.46 -23.38 -18.48
C THR A 68 -25.23 -23.23 -19.38
N GLU A 69 -25.10 -24.06 -20.41
CA GLU A 69 -23.99 -23.95 -21.37
C GLU A 69 -23.97 -22.57 -22.05
N GLU A 70 -25.14 -22.05 -22.43
CA GLU A 70 -25.26 -20.70 -22.98
C GLU A 70 -24.80 -19.60 -22.00
N ASP A 71 -25.11 -19.74 -20.70
CA ASP A 71 -24.66 -18.79 -19.69
C ASP A 71 -23.15 -18.85 -19.49
N LEU A 72 -22.54 -20.03 -19.63
CA LEU A 72 -21.10 -20.21 -19.57
C LEU A 72 -20.42 -19.53 -20.76
N GLU A 73 -20.95 -19.67 -21.98
CA GLU A 73 -20.45 -18.97 -23.16
C GLU A 73 -20.55 -17.44 -23.03
N ARG A 74 -21.68 -16.94 -22.51
CA ARG A 74 -21.87 -15.51 -22.19
C ARG A 74 -20.83 -15.05 -21.17
N HIS A 75 -20.64 -15.81 -20.10
CA HIS A 75 -19.66 -15.51 -19.06
C HIS A 75 -18.23 -15.44 -19.62
N GLU A 76 -17.82 -16.43 -20.42
CA GLU A 76 -16.51 -16.45 -21.06
C GLU A 76 -16.30 -15.27 -21.99
N THR A 77 -17.34 -14.87 -22.73
CA THR A 77 -17.28 -13.73 -23.64
C THR A 77 -17.08 -12.42 -22.88
N ILE A 78 -17.84 -12.23 -21.80
CA ILE A 78 -17.72 -11.06 -20.92
C ILE A 78 -16.32 -10.99 -20.31
N GLU A 79 -15.83 -12.11 -19.77
CA GLU A 79 -14.51 -12.17 -19.13
C GLU A 79 -13.38 -11.89 -20.15
N ARG A 80 -13.44 -12.49 -21.35
CA ARG A 80 -12.47 -12.21 -22.42
C ARG A 80 -12.49 -10.75 -22.83
N ALA A 81 -13.69 -10.16 -23.01
CA ALA A 81 -13.83 -8.75 -23.35
C ALA A 81 -13.26 -7.84 -22.25
N TRP A 82 -13.51 -8.18 -20.98
CA TRP A 82 -12.95 -7.46 -19.83
C TRP A 82 -11.43 -7.53 -19.77
N GLN A 83 -10.85 -8.71 -20.00
CA GLN A 83 -9.39 -8.88 -20.05
C GLN A 83 -8.75 -8.07 -21.17
N LEU A 84 -9.37 -8.05 -22.36
CA LEU A 84 -8.94 -7.21 -23.48
C LEU A 84 -9.02 -5.72 -23.12
N TYR A 85 -10.10 -5.28 -22.49
CA TYR A 85 -10.23 -3.90 -22.02
C TYR A 85 -9.13 -3.53 -21.01
N LEU A 86 -8.85 -4.40 -20.02
CA LEU A 86 -7.79 -4.18 -19.05
C LEU A 86 -6.40 -4.13 -19.69
N ARG A 87 -6.14 -4.99 -20.69
CA ARG A 87 -4.90 -4.95 -21.48
C ARG A 87 -4.74 -3.62 -22.18
N ASN A 88 -5.76 -3.17 -22.90
CA ASN A 88 -5.74 -1.91 -23.64
C ASN A 88 -5.53 -0.72 -22.68
N LYS A 89 -6.21 -0.71 -21.53
CA LYS A 89 -6.03 0.33 -20.49
C LYS A 89 -4.60 0.38 -19.96
N ARG A 90 -3.95 -0.78 -19.79
CA ARG A 90 -2.53 -0.86 -19.40
C ARG A 90 -1.63 -0.31 -20.50
N GLU A 91 -1.83 -0.71 -21.74
CA GLU A 91 -1.02 -0.26 -22.88
C GLU A 91 -1.11 1.25 -23.09
N VAL A 92 -2.30 1.85 -22.93
CA VAL A 92 -2.47 3.31 -23.00
C VAL A 92 -1.64 3.99 -21.90
N LYS A 93 -1.75 3.52 -20.65
CA LYS A 93 -0.96 4.07 -19.54
C LYS A 93 0.55 3.90 -19.74
N CYS A 94 0.99 2.77 -20.27
CA CYS A 94 2.40 2.53 -20.61
C CYS A 94 2.88 3.51 -21.69
N ARG A 95 2.14 3.66 -22.79
CA ARG A 95 2.45 4.61 -23.87
C ARG A 95 2.53 6.05 -23.38
N GLU A 96 1.59 6.47 -22.53
CA GLU A 96 1.62 7.80 -21.92
C GLU A 96 2.88 8.00 -21.05
N MET A 97 3.26 7.00 -20.26
CA MET A 97 4.45 7.06 -19.42
C MET A 97 5.74 7.11 -20.25
N GLU A 98 5.81 6.31 -21.31
CA GLU A 98 6.92 6.30 -22.27
C GLU A 98 7.08 7.67 -22.96
N ALA A 99 5.97 8.28 -23.39
CA ALA A 99 5.99 9.61 -23.97
C ALA A 99 6.50 10.67 -22.98
N LYS A 100 6.02 10.65 -21.72
CA LYS A 100 6.51 11.54 -20.66
C LYS A 100 8.01 11.36 -20.41
N TYR A 101 8.46 10.11 -20.33
CA TYR A 101 9.88 9.80 -20.14
C TYR A 101 10.73 10.29 -21.31
N ARG A 102 10.28 10.10 -22.56
CA ARG A 102 10.96 10.59 -23.75
C ARG A 102 11.14 12.12 -23.70
N MET A 103 10.07 12.84 -23.38
CA MET A 103 10.12 14.31 -23.27
C MET A 103 11.07 14.77 -22.16
N LEU A 104 11.03 14.10 -21.00
CA LEU A 104 11.92 14.38 -19.87
C LEU A 104 13.39 14.17 -20.28
N ASN A 105 13.69 13.07 -20.96
CA ASN A 105 15.03 12.77 -21.42
C ASN A 105 15.53 13.80 -22.44
N GLU A 106 14.69 14.18 -23.42
CA GLU A 106 15.02 15.22 -24.38
C GLU A 106 15.31 16.56 -23.70
N ALA A 107 14.49 16.95 -22.71
CA ALA A 107 14.70 18.17 -21.93
C ALA A 107 16.01 18.11 -21.13
N ASN A 108 16.34 16.97 -20.52
CA ASN A 108 17.60 16.80 -19.80
C ASN A 108 18.82 16.90 -20.72
N ILE A 109 18.76 16.31 -21.92
CA ILE A 109 19.83 16.43 -22.92
C ILE A 109 20.03 17.90 -23.32
N LYS A 110 18.94 18.64 -23.56
CA LYS A 110 19.02 20.09 -23.85
C LYS A 110 19.60 20.87 -22.68
N LEU A 111 19.23 20.54 -21.44
CA LEU A 111 19.75 21.20 -20.24
C LEU A 111 21.26 20.98 -20.09
N GLU A 112 21.75 19.77 -20.37
CA GLU A 112 23.18 19.44 -20.35
C GLU A 112 23.96 20.26 -21.38
N GLN A 113 23.41 20.43 -22.59
CA GLN A 113 24.00 21.24 -23.65
C GLN A 113 24.08 22.73 -23.29
N ILE A 114 23.06 23.26 -22.61
CA ILE A 114 22.99 24.69 -22.25
C ILE A 114 23.85 24.98 -21.01
N SER A 115 23.72 24.19 -19.94
CA SER A 115 24.39 24.46 -18.67
C SER A 115 24.64 23.21 -17.82
N LYS A 116 25.93 22.90 -17.64
CA LYS A 116 26.36 21.76 -16.83
C LYS A 116 26.02 21.88 -15.34
N SER A 117 26.07 23.10 -14.78
CA SER A 117 25.77 23.32 -13.35
C SER A 117 24.31 23.02 -13.00
N LEU A 118 23.35 23.49 -13.82
CA LEU A 118 21.93 23.20 -13.60
C LEU A 118 21.62 21.72 -13.80
N PHE A 119 22.22 21.08 -14.81
CA PHE A 119 22.10 19.65 -15.02
C PHE A 119 22.53 18.84 -13.79
N VAL A 120 23.71 19.16 -13.23
CA VAL A 120 24.20 18.53 -12.00
C VAL A 120 23.23 18.75 -10.83
N SER A 121 22.70 19.98 -10.67
CA SER A 121 21.74 20.30 -9.61
C SER A 121 20.42 19.53 -9.73
N ALA A 122 19.92 19.34 -10.95
CA ALA A 122 18.68 18.60 -11.22
C ALA A 122 18.84 17.10 -10.92
N GLN A 123 20.02 16.53 -11.20
CA GLN A 123 20.33 15.12 -10.98
C GLN A 123 20.58 14.78 -9.51
N LEU A 124 21.01 15.76 -8.71
CA LEU A 124 21.36 15.54 -7.30
C LEU A 124 20.18 15.10 -6.43
N GLY A 125 18.93 15.27 -6.91
CA GLY A 125 17.71 14.67 -6.35
C GLY A 125 17.41 15.07 -4.90
N ASN A 126 16.18 15.48 -4.62
CA ASN A 126 15.78 15.70 -3.23
C ASN A 126 15.67 14.34 -2.51
N LYS A 127 16.49 14.10 -1.49
CA LYS A 127 16.46 12.83 -0.72
C LYS A 127 15.17 12.63 0.09
N THR A 128 14.34 13.67 0.19
CA THR A 128 13.10 13.69 0.97
C THR A 128 11.91 14.07 0.09
N VAL A 129 11.72 13.40 -1.05
CA VAL A 129 10.49 13.58 -1.85
C VAL A 129 9.40 12.68 -1.29
N LEU A 130 8.62 13.23 -0.37
CA LEU A 130 7.35 12.64 0.04
C LEU A 130 6.22 13.34 -0.70
N PHE A 131 5.16 12.61 -1.03
CA PHE A 131 3.93 13.25 -1.49
C PHE A 131 3.37 14.13 -0.35
N PRO A 132 2.90 15.35 -0.66
CA PRO A 132 2.31 16.21 0.36
C PRO A 132 1.02 15.57 0.89
N GLY A 133 0.82 15.56 2.21
CA GLY A 133 -0.39 14.98 2.81
C GLY A 133 -1.69 15.68 2.40
N GLN A 134 -1.58 16.90 1.87
CA GLN A 134 -2.70 17.65 1.29
C GLN A 134 -3.17 17.07 -0.06
N LEU A 135 -2.35 16.28 -0.74
CA LEU A 135 -2.73 15.59 -1.97
C LEU A 135 -3.60 14.37 -1.64
N LYS A 136 -4.91 14.58 -1.64
CA LYS A 136 -5.90 13.54 -1.32
C LYS A 136 -6.16 12.61 -2.51
N ILE A 137 -6.58 11.39 -2.21
CA ILE A 137 -7.10 10.44 -3.19
C ILE A 137 -8.47 10.96 -3.68
N PRO A 138 -8.76 10.92 -4.99
CA PRO A 138 -10.05 11.33 -5.53
C PRO A 138 -11.21 10.57 -4.88
N THR A 139 -12.29 11.27 -4.56
CA THR A 139 -13.54 10.72 -4.03
C THR A 139 -14.62 10.71 -5.13
N GLU A 140 -15.56 9.77 -5.05
CA GLU A 140 -16.66 9.66 -6.04
C GLU A 140 -17.55 10.92 -6.07
N THR A 141 -17.84 11.49 -4.90
CA THR A 141 -18.58 12.75 -4.77
C THR A 141 -17.63 13.83 -4.24
N PRO A 142 -17.65 15.05 -4.82
CA PRO A 142 -16.82 16.14 -4.32
C PRO A 142 -17.26 16.58 -2.92
N PRO A 143 -16.36 17.16 -2.11
CA PRO A 143 -16.72 17.73 -0.82
C PRO A 143 -17.61 18.97 -0.99
N LEU A 144 -18.46 19.25 0.00
CA LEU A 144 -19.36 20.41 -0.01
C LEU A 144 -18.61 21.74 -0.17
N ASN A 145 -17.45 21.87 0.50
CA ASN A 145 -16.62 23.06 0.44
C ASN A 145 -15.66 23.09 -0.77
N GLY A 146 -15.71 22.10 -1.68
CA GLY A 146 -14.91 22.08 -2.90
C GLY A 146 -13.41 22.25 -2.67
N TRP A 147 -12.85 23.33 -3.22
CA TRP A 147 -11.44 23.69 -3.13
C TRP A 147 -11.20 24.75 -2.04
N ASN A 148 -10.14 24.59 -1.25
CA ASN A 148 -9.77 25.57 -0.22
C ASN A 148 -8.88 26.67 -0.81
N TYR A 149 -9.44 27.87 -1.02
CA TYR A 149 -8.72 29.03 -1.54
C TYR A 149 -7.90 29.77 -0.46
N ASP A 150 -8.23 29.60 0.83
CA ASP A 150 -7.59 30.28 1.96
C ASP A 150 -6.37 29.50 2.49
N TYR A 151 -5.73 28.70 1.65
CA TYR A 151 -4.62 27.84 2.06
C TYR A 151 -3.35 28.64 2.41
N ILE A 152 -2.85 28.48 3.63
CA ILE A 152 -1.58 29.04 4.09
C ILE A 152 -0.58 27.89 4.27
N PRO A 153 0.59 27.90 3.60
CA PRO A 153 1.59 26.86 3.76
C PRO A 153 2.19 26.92 5.17
N SER A 154 2.19 25.80 5.90
CA SER A 154 2.85 25.74 7.20
C SER A 154 4.35 25.95 7.03
N SER A 155 4.92 27.04 7.56
CA SER A 155 6.36 27.21 7.66
C SER A 155 6.90 26.17 8.63
N LYS A 156 7.44 25.05 8.14
CA LYS A 156 8.28 24.21 9.01
C LYS A 156 9.45 25.09 9.49
N PRO A 157 9.78 25.14 10.79
CA PRO A 157 10.95 25.88 11.23
C PRO A 157 12.19 25.24 10.61
N ASP A 158 12.96 26.05 9.90
CA ASP A 158 14.24 25.68 9.34
C ASP A 158 15.15 25.23 10.49
N GLN A 159 15.44 23.93 10.59
CA GLN A 159 16.24 23.36 11.69
C GLN A 159 17.68 23.88 11.72
N SER A 160 18.06 24.68 10.71
CA SER A 160 19.33 25.38 10.59
C SER A 160 19.51 26.48 11.65
N GLN A 161 18.43 27.13 12.10
CA GLN A 161 18.49 28.25 13.06
C GLN A 161 18.66 27.79 14.52
N LYS A 162 18.30 26.53 14.86
CA LYS A 162 18.37 26.02 16.25
C LYS A 162 19.79 25.64 16.70
N LYS A 163 20.74 25.54 15.77
CA LYS A 163 22.16 25.25 16.09
C LYS A 163 22.97 26.51 16.42
N GLU A 164 22.54 27.69 15.97
CA GLU A 164 23.25 28.94 16.26
C GLU A 164 22.90 29.50 17.64
N SER A 165 21.67 29.32 18.12
CA SER A 165 21.27 29.75 19.46
C SER A 165 21.95 28.96 20.59
N ASN A 166 22.19 27.66 20.40
CA ASN A 166 22.86 26.83 21.42
C ASN A 166 24.38 27.06 21.52
N LYS A 167 25.00 27.79 20.58
CA LYS A 167 26.44 28.11 20.63
C LYS A 167 26.71 29.43 21.35
N GLN A 168 25.69 30.27 21.57
CA GLN A 168 25.81 31.55 22.26
C GLN A 168 25.54 31.47 23.77
N GLU A 169 24.97 30.37 24.27
CA GLU A 169 24.77 30.14 25.71
C GLU A 169 25.93 29.39 26.38
N GLU A 170 26.96 28.97 25.63
CA GLU A 170 28.13 28.22 26.13
C GLU A 170 29.45 29.02 26.14
N ALA A 171 29.40 30.37 26.01
CA ALA A 171 30.55 31.27 26.04
C ALA A 171 30.41 32.38 27.08
#